data_AF-A0A2S7QV77-F1
#
_entry.id   AF-A0A2S7QV77-F1
#
_cell.length_a   1.000
_cell.length_b   1.000
_cell.length_c   1.000
_cell.angle_alpha   90.00
_cell.angle_beta   90.00
_cell.angle_gamma   90.00
#
_symmetry.space_group_name_H-M   'P 1'
#
loop_
_entity.id
_entity.type
_entity.pdbx_description
1 polymer ?
#
loop_
_entity_poly.entity_id
_entity_poly.type
_entity_poly.pdbx_seq_one_letter_code
_entity_poly.pdbx_strand_id
1 'polypeptide(L)'
;MRLNTLLGMVLLAARAALSHFVLNYPPSLGFNADNEDVSPCGGFTPSLANTSDYAVAQNAIAFTTLHPQSTFIFRATLDGTAKGNWTNLLPVFEVYGLGSICETDVVVGSEWIGQTGLLQVVQHAEDGVHYQCAAVKFIEGNLGSTPSTCTNSSGTQLSYVGDDTLTNLGNASATSTSASSSGAAAKPSKTAGSDASLSRGTAMQGFWAVAVVACSVFFGIFV
;
A
#
# COMPACT_ATOMS: atom_id res chain seq x y z
N MET A 1 20.11 40.07 -25.93
CA MET A 1 20.56 38.77 -25.38
C MET A 1 20.06 38.56 -23.95
N ARG A 2 18.74 38.49 -23.69
CA ARG A 2 18.18 38.14 -22.36
C ARG A 2 16.78 37.52 -22.48
N LEU A 3 16.58 36.63 -23.45
CA LEU A 3 15.32 35.90 -23.65
C LEU A 3 15.50 34.39 -23.86
N ASN A 4 16.74 33.88 -23.79
CA ASN A 4 17.06 32.47 -24.02
C ASN A 4 17.28 31.67 -22.71
N THR A 5 17.24 32.31 -21.54
CA THR A 5 17.50 31.66 -20.25
C THR A 5 16.24 31.29 -19.46
N LEU A 6 15.04 31.60 -19.97
CA LEU A 6 13.77 31.27 -19.31
C LEU A 6 13.06 30.05 -19.92
N LEU A 7 13.52 29.55 -21.08
CA LEU A 7 12.94 28.39 -21.75
C LEU A 7 13.56 27.04 -21.32
N GLY A 8 14.35 27.03 -20.24
CA GLY A 8 15.01 25.83 -19.70
C GLY A 8 14.40 25.28 -18.42
N MET A 9 13.50 26.02 -17.75
CA MET A 9 12.97 25.67 -16.41
C MET A 9 11.53 25.14 -16.41
N VAL A 10 10.91 24.89 -17.58
CA VAL A 10 9.52 24.40 -17.67
C VAL A 10 9.42 22.91 -18.00
N LEU A 11 10.52 22.25 -18.42
CA LEU A 11 10.52 20.80 -18.66
C LEU A 11 10.83 19.95 -17.41
N LEU A 12 10.95 20.55 -16.22
CA LEU A 12 11.13 19.83 -14.96
C LEU A 12 9.83 19.71 -14.16
N ALA A 13 8.68 19.67 -14.84
CA ALA A 13 7.48 19.02 -14.29
C ALA A 13 7.69 17.51 -14.40
N ALA A 14 8.66 17.01 -13.62
CA ALA A 14 8.90 15.59 -13.45
C ALA A 14 7.60 14.97 -12.97
N ARG A 15 6.92 14.28 -13.87
CA ARG A 15 5.89 13.32 -13.49
C ARG A 15 6.63 12.30 -12.64
N ALA A 16 6.42 12.34 -11.32
CA ALA A 16 6.57 11.13 -10.53
C ALA A 16 5.61 10.14 -11.18
N ALA A 17 6.11 9.28 -12.05
CA ALA A 17 5.38 8.09 -12.41
C ALA A 17 5.31 7.32 -11.09
N LEU A 18 4.14 7.31 -10.44
CA LEU A 18 3.97 6.41 -9.30
C LEU A 18 4.08 5.00 -9.87
N SER A 19 5.19 4.33 -9.57
CA SER A 19 5.55 3.04 -10.15
C SER A 19 5.09 1.89 -9.25
N HIS A 20 3.79 1.77 -9.05
CA HIS A 20 3.17 0.70 -8.26
C HIS A 20 3.59 -0.73 -8.64
N PHE A 21 3.33 -1.69 -7.75
CA PHE A 21 3.33 -3.11 -8.11
C PHE A 21 1.91 -3.67 -8.16
N VAL A 22 1.73 -4.84 -8.77
CA VAL A 22 0.43 -5.52 -8.82
C VAL A 22 0.66 -6.98 -8.44
N LEU A 23 0.02 -7.44 -7.37
CA LEU A 23 0.00 -8.84 -7.00
C LEU A 23 -0.92 -9.61 -7.94
N ASN A 24 -0.34 -10.47 -8.78
CA ASN A 24 -1.05 -11.23 -9.81
C ASN A 24 -1.45 -12.63 -9.34
N TYR A 25 -0.67 -13.22 -8.43
CA TYR A 25 -0.96 -14.51 -7.83
C TYR A 25 -0.31 -14.65 -6.44
N PRO A 26 -1.03 -15.18 -5.43
CA PRO A 26 -2.46 -15.51 -5.45
C PRO A 26 -3.35 -14.26 -5.63
N PRO A 27 -4.64 -14.42 -5.98
CA PRO A 27 -5.53 -13.28 -6.16
C PRO A 27 -5.52 -12.32 -4.96
N SER A 28 -5.27 -11.04 -5.21
CA SER A 28 -5.20 -10.04 -4.14
C SER A 28 -6.60 -9.71 -3.59
N LEU A 29 -6.63 -9.05 -2.42
CA LEU A 29 -7.84 -8.43 -1.87
C LEU A 29 -8.37 -7.28 -2.75
N GLY A 30 -7.56 -6.84 -3.70
CA GLY A 30 -7.80 -5.72 -4.60
C GLY A 30 -6.51 -4.96 -4.88
N PHE A 31 -6.60 -3.97 -5.73
CA PHE A 31 -5.51 -3.05 -6.04
C PHE A 31 -6.05 -1.63 -6.12
N ASN A 32 -5.38 -0.70 -5.44
CA ASN A 32 -5.59 0.73 -5.53
C ASN A 32 -4.24 1.42 -5.42
N ALA A 33 -3.75 1.89 -6.57
CA ALA A 33 -2.50 2.65 -6.70
C ALA A 33 -2.38 3.77 -5.64
N ASP A 34 -3.45 4.55 -5.43
CA ASP A 34 -3.42 5.72 -4.54
C ASP A 34 -3.27 5.37 -3.05
N ASN A 35 -3.49 4.11 -2.67
CA ASN A 35 -3.43 3.64 -1.30
C ASN A 35 -2.42 2.51 -1.11
N GLU A 36 -1.61 2.18 -2.13
CA GLU A 36 -0.71 1.03 -2.05
C GLU A 36 0.30 1.17 -0.91
N ASP A 37 0.63 2.41 -0.52
CA ASP A 37 1.46 2.79 0.61
C ASP A 37 0.77 2.61 1.99
N VAL A 38 -0.54 2.34 2.01
CA VAL A 38 -1.33 2.21 3.24
C VAL A 38 -1.26 0.77 3.77
N SER A 39 -0.46 0.60 4.82
CA SER A 39 -0.35 -0.66 5.57
C SER A 39 -1.69 -1.11 6.21
N PRO A 40 -1.94 -2.42 6.36
CA PRO A 40 -1.08 -3.52 5.96
C PRO A 40 -1.37 -4.05 4.55
N CYS A 41 -2.47 -3.67 3.91
CA CYS A 41 -2.95 -4.34 2.70
C CYS A 41 -3.29 -3.34 1.58
N GLY A 42 -2.55 -2.25 1.45
CA GLY A 42 -2.77 -1.25 0.39
C GLY A 42 -4.10 -0.51 0.57
N GLY A 43 -4.48 -0.24 1.82
CA GLY A 43 -5.76 0.38 2.17
C GLY A 43 -6.99 -0.53 2.10
N PHE A 44 -6.84 -1.80 1.70
CA PHE A 44 -7.94 -2.77 1.74
C PHE A 44 -8.16 -3.30 3.16
N THR A 45 -9.42 -3.47 3.55
CA THR A 45 -9.77 -4.12 4.82
C THR A 45 -9.53 -5.63 4.69
N PRO A 46 -8.69 -6.24 5.54
CA PRO A 46 -8.46 -7.68 5.52
C PRO A 46 -9.75 -8.48 5.70
N SER A 47 -9.93 -9.53 4.90
CA SER A 47 -11.09 -10.41 4.99
C SER A 47 -10.71 -11.82 4.55
N LEU A 48 -11.09 -12.82 5.35
CA LEU A 48 -10.92 -14.23 5.04
C LEU A 48 -12.20 -14.89 4.51
N ALA A 49 -13.19 -14.08 4.12
CA ALA A 49 -14.48 -14.58 3.64
C ALA A 49 -14.37 -15.29 2.27
N ASN A 50 -13.48 -14.80 1.40
CA ASN A 50 -13.18 -15.40 0.11
C ASN A 50 -11.70 -15.71 0.06
N THR A 51 -11.36 -16.99 -0.08
CA THR A 51 -9.97 -17.46 -0.10
C THR A 51 -9.69 -18.26 -1.36
N SER A 52 -8.47 -18.16 -1.86
CA SER A 52 -7.95 -19.10 -2.85
C SER A 52 -7.08 -20.15 -2.16
N ASP A 53 -7.10 -21.38 -2.65
CA ASP A 53 -6.19 -22.42 -2.13
C ASP A 53 -4.73 -22.05 -2.43
N TYR A 54 -3.86 -22.28 -1.44
CA TYR A 54 -2.42 -22.05 -1.51
C TYR A 54 -1.68 -23.24 -0.91
N ALA A 55 -0.93 -23.97 -1.74
CA ALA A 55 -0.16 -25.13 -1.29
C ALA A 55 1.00 -24.70 -0.38
N VAL A 56 1.19 -25.40 0.75
CA VAL A 56 2.25 -25.02 1.72
C VAL A 56 3.64 -25.50 1.32
N ALA A 57 3.77 -26.62 0.60
CA ALA A 57 5.07 -27.27 0.37
C ALA A 57 5.89 -26.62 -0.76
N GLN A 58 5.22 -26.08 -1.77
CA GLN A 58 5.80 -25.33 -2.87
C GLN A 58 4.65 -24.63 -3.61
N ASN A 59 4.72 -23.31 -3.73
CA ASN A 59 3.78 -22.56 -4.53
C ASN A 59 4.40 -21.26 -5.03
N ALA A 60 3.72 -20.63 -5.98
CA ALA A 60 4.16 -19.40 -6.59
C ALA A 60 3.62 -18.15 -5.88
N ILE A 61 4.42 -17.08 -5.91
CA ILE A 61 3.93 -15.71 -5.79
C ILE A 61 4.37 -14.97 -7.05
N ALA A 62 3.40 -14.38 -7.76
CA ALA A 62 3.64 -13.65 -9.00
C ALA A 62 3.14 -12.22 -8.88
N PHE A 63 3.94 -11.26 -9.31
CA PHE A 63 3.61 -9.85 -9.26
C PHE A 63 4.22 -9.11 -10.45
N THR A 64 3.73 -7.91 -10.74
CA THR A 64 4.32 -7.01 -11.74
C THR A 64 4.85 -5.79 -11.00
N THR A 65 6.13 -5.44 -11.18
CA THR A 65 6.69 -4.19 -10.65
C THR A 65 6.94 -3.19 -11.77
N LEU A 66 6.66 -1.91 -11.50
CA LEU A 66 6.96 -0.80 -12.39
C LEU A 66 8.16 0.03 -11.91
N HIS A 67 8.77 -0.33 -10.78
CA HIS A 67 10.06 0.25 -10.40
C HIS A 67 11.19 -0.46 -11.16
N PRO A 68 12.19 0.27 -11.66
CA PRO A 68 13.35 -0.33 -12.28
C PRO A 68 14.23 -1.10 -11.28
N GLN A 69 14.11 -0.78 -9.99
CA GLN A 69 14.81 -1.44 -8.89
C GLN A 69 13.94 -1.34 -7.63
N SER A 70 13.68 -2.47 -6.98
CA SER A 70 12.95 -2.49 -5.71
C SER A 70 13.26 -3.75 -4.90
N THR A 71 13.14 -3.67 -3.59
CA THR A 71 13.26 -4.82 -2.69
C THR A 71 11.88 -5.34 -2.30
N PHE A 72 11.78 -6.64 -2.06
CA PHE A 72 10.54 -7.31 -1.73
C PHE A 72 10.72 -8.23 -0.53
N ILE A 73 9.64 -8.37 0.23
CA ILE A 73 9.48 -9.41 1.22
C ILE A 73 8.10 -10.06 1.10
N PHE A 74 8.08 -11.38 1.23
CA PHE A 74 6.86 -12.15 1.31
C PHE A 74 6.65 -12.63 2.73
N ARG A 75 5.43 -12.42 3.24
CA ARG A 75 5.08 -12.82 4.59
C ARG A 75 3.66 -13.38 4.64
N ALA A 76 3.39 -14.19 5.65
CA ALA A 76 2.08 -14.75 5.90
C ALA A 76 1.65 -14.51 7.35
N THR A 77 0.35 -14.46 7.62
CA THR A 77 -0.20 -14.49 8.99
C THR A 77 -1.52 -15.26 9.02
N LEU A 78 -1.78 -15.93 10.14
CA LEU A 78 -3.09 -16.52 10.45
C LEU A 78 -4.01 -15.49 11.16
N ASP A 79 -3.49 -14.32 11.52
CA ASP A 79 -4.29 -13.21 12.03
C ASP A 79 -5.10 -12.58 10.88
N GLY A 80 -6.37 -12.97 10.78
CA GLY A 80 -7.29 -12.43 9.78
C GLY A 80 -7.54 -10.92 9.87
N THR A 81 -7.05 -10.23 10.92
CA THR A 81 -7.08 -8.76 11.04
C THR A 81 -5.83 -8.06 10.51
N ALA A 82 -4.82 -8.83 10.09
CA ALA A 82 -3.53 -8.35 9.57
C ALA A 82 -2.73 -7.47 10.55
N LYS A 83 -3.00 -7.55 11.87
CA LYS A 83 -2.39 -6.67 12.88
C LYS A 83 -1.04 -7.17 13.38
N GLY A 84 -0.72 -8.44 13.19
CA GLY A 84 0.57 -8.99 13.59
C GLY A 84 0.76 -10.46 13.27
N ASN A 85 1.71 -11.08 13.97
CA ASN A 85 2.08 -12.50 13.83
C ASN A 85 2.49 -12.88 12.40
N TRP A 86 3.19 -11.96 11.74
CA TRP A 86 3.72 -12.18 10.40
C TRP A 86 4.94 -13.11 10.45
N THR A 87 4.93 -14.13 9.61
CA THR A 87 6.07 -15.01 9.33
C THR A 87 6.60 -14.68 7.95
N ASN A 88 7.88 -14.34 7.85
CA ASN A 88 8.53 -14.15 6.55
C ASN A 88 8.70 -15.51 5.86
N LEU A 89 8.29 -15.60 4.60
CA LEU A 89 8.33 -16.83 3.81
C LEU A 89 9.66 -17.01 3.08
N LEU A 90 10.30 -15.89 2.74
CA LEU A 90 11.61 -15.83 2.12
C LEU A 90 12.45 -14.71 2.75
N PRO A 91 13.78 -14.78 2.66
CA PRO A 91 14.62 -13.61 2.90
C PRO A 91 14.23 -12.46 1.97
N VAL A 92 14.54 -11.24 2.36
CA VAL A 92 14.39 -10.08 1.48
C VAL A 92 15.19 -10.31 0.20
N PHE A 93 14.61 -9.94 -0.93
CA PHE A 93 15.28 -9.98 -2.22
C PHE A 93 15.06 -8.70 -2.99
N GLU A 94 16.01 -8.36 -3.84
CA GLU A 94 15.95 -7.24 -4.77
C GLU A 94 15.55 -7.75 -6.14
N VAL A 95 14.74 -6.95 -6.83
CA VAL A 95 14.40 -7.11 -8.23
C VAL A 95 14.97 -5.91 -8.99
N TYR A 96 15.72 -6.19 -10.05
CA TYR A 96 16.03 -5.21 -11.10
C TYR A 96 15.19 -5.49 -12.34
N GLY A 97 14.79 -4.43 -13.04
CA GLY A 97 13.99 -4.47 -14.24
C GLY A 97 12.48 -4.37 -13.97
N LEU A 98 11.74 -3.96 -14.99
CA LEU A 98 10.29 -3.79 -14.93
C LEU A 98 9.58 -5.02 -15.49
N GLY A 99 8.36 -5.25 -15.03
CA GLY A 99 7.46 -6.26 -15.56
C GLY A 99 7.14 -7.37 -14.57
N SER A 100 6.72 -8.50 -15.11
CA SER A 100 6.30 -9.66 -14.34
C SER A 100 7.49 -10.37 -13.71
N ILE A 101 7.33 -10.70 -12.43
CA ILE A 101 8.21 -11.51 -11.61
C ILE A 101 7.39 -12.67 -11.06
N CYS A 102 7.98 -13.86 -11.05
CA CYS A 102 7.43 -14.99 -10.34
C CYS A 102 8.50 -15.76 -9.58
N GLU A 103 8.23 -15.96 -8.30
CA GLU A 103 8.98 -16.83 -7.41
C GLU A 103 8.15 -18.10 -7.18
N THR A 104 8.66 -19.26 -7.59
CA THR A 104 7.93 -20.53 -7.62
C THR A 104 8.16 -21.42 -6.42
N ASP A 105 9.16 -21.11 -5.58
CA ASP A 105 9.58 -21.95 -4.46
C ASP A 105 9.25 -21.30 -3.11
N VAL A 106 8.07 -20.67 -3.01
CA VAL A 106 7.59 -20.08 -1.75
C VAL A 106 6.97 -21.17 -0.87
N VAL A 107 7.64 -21.45 0.25
CA VAL A 107 7.23 -22.46 1.23
C VAL A 107 6.54 -21.81 2.43
N VAL A 108 5.48 -22.45 2.93
CA VAL A 108 4.78 -22.10 4.17
C VAL A 108 4.86 -23.31 5.11
N GLY A 109 4.88 -23.07 6.43
CA GLY A 109 4.93 -24.15 7.41
C GLY A 109 3.76 -25.12 7.29
N SER A 110 4.02 -26.42 7.40
CA SER A 110 3.00 -27.48 7.31
C SER A 110 1.92 -27.37 8.40
N GLU A 111 2.21 -26.68 9.51
CA GLU A 111 1.25 -26.41 10.58
C GLU A 111 0.10 -25.49 10.15
N TRP A 112 0.19 -24.85 8.98
CA TRP A 112 -0.84 -23.96 8.44
C TRP A 112 -1.90 -24.72 7.65
N ILE A 113 -1.64 -25.98 7.28
CA ILE A 113 -2.57 -26.80 6.47
C ILE A 113 -3.96 -26.83 7.10
N GLY A 114 -4.98 -26.54 6.29
CA GLY A 114 -6.39 -26.48 6.68
C GLY A 114 -6.83 -25.13 7.25
N GLN A 115 -5.90 -24.22 7.53
CA GLN A 115 -6.20 -22.89 8.06
C GLN A 115 -6.34 -21.85 6.95
N THR A 116 -7.07 -20.78 7.24
CA THR A 116 -7.12 -19.59 6.38
C THR A 116 -6.27 -18.49 6.98
N GLY A 117 -5.66 -17.69 6.11
CA GLY A 117 -4.84 -16.57 6.52
C GLY A 117 -4.56 -15.62 5.37
N LEU A 118 -3.66 -14.69 5.63
CA LEU A 118 -3.26 -13.66 4.68
C LEU A 118 -1.83 -13.90 4.25
N LEU A 119 -1.61 -13.87 2.95
CA LEU A 119 -0.31 -13.62 2.35
C LEU A 119 -0.18 -12.14 2.09
N GLN A 120 1.02 -11.61 2.28
CA GLN A 120 1.35 -10.23 1.99
C GLN A 120 2.66 -10.15 1.22
N VAL A 121 2.62 -9.36 0.17
CA VAL A 121 3.80 -8.90 -0.56
C VAL A 121 4.02 -7.44 -0.20
N VAL A 122 5.25 -7.11 0.19
CA VAL A 122 5.66 -5.74 0.48
C VAL A 122 6.80 -5.38 -0.44
N GLN A 123 6.67 -4.26 -1.12
CA GLN A 123 7.73 -3.65 -1.93
C GLN A 123 8.32 -2.46 -1.16
N HIS A 124 9.64 -2.28 -1.21
CA HIS A 124 10.29 -1.03 -0.85
C HIS A 124 11.09 -0.52 -2.06
N ALA A 125 10.83 0.72 -2.43
CA ALA A 125 11.41 1.37 -3.60
C ALA A 125 11.67 2.86 -3.30
N GLU A 126 12.11 3.63 -4.30
CA GLU A 126 12.51 5.03 -4.12
C GLU A 126 11.38 5.97 -3.64
N ASP A 127 10.12 5.55 -3.80
CA ASP A 127 8.93 6.31 -3.41
C ASP A 127 8.28 5.80 -2.11
N GLY A 128 8.85 4.77 -1.47
CA GLY A 128 8.42 4.28 -0.17
C GLY A 128 8.11 2.78 -0.13
N VAL A 129 7.26 2.41 0.83
CA VAL A 129 6.88 1.02 1.10
C VAL A 129 5.43 0.81 0.69
N HIS A 130 5.19 -0.20 -0.14
CA HIS A 130 3.88 -0.51 -0.72
C HIS A 130 3.45 -1.93 -0.36
N TYR A 131 2.15 -2.16 -0.22
CA TYR A 131 1.60 -3.37 0.36
C TYR A 131 0.44 -3.92 -0.46
N GLN A 132 0.45 -5.23 -0.70
CA GLN A 132 -0.71 -5.95 -1.20
C GLN A 132 -0.88 -7.27 -0.45
N CYS A 133 -2.14 -7.63 -0.17
CA CYS A 133 -2.48 -8.86 0.52
C CYS A 133 -3.34 -9.77 -0.36
N ALA A 134 -3.26 -11.06 -0.11
CA ALA A 134 -4.14 -12.08 -0.65
C ALA A 134 -4.69 -12.94 0.50
N ALA A 135 -6.00 -13.22 0.47
CA ALA A 135 -6.60 -14.15 1.42
C ALA A 135 -6.55 -15.56 0.85
N VAL A 136 -5.96 -16.48 1.61
CA VAL A 136 -5.73 -17.84 1.16
C VAL A 136 -6.17 -18.88 2.19
N LYS A 137 -6.46 -20.08 1.68
CA LYS A 137 -6.59 -21.29 2.48
C LYS A 137 -5.35 -22.13 2.23
N PHE A 138 -4.61 -22.42 3.28
CA PHE A 138 -3.41 -23.23 3.19
C PHE A 138 -3.81 -24.69 3.05
N ILE A 139 -3.30 -25.36 2.01
CA ILE A 139 -3.63 -26.76 1.72
C ILE A 139 -2.37 -27.62 1.61
N GLU A 140 -2.55 -28.93 1.80
CA GLU A 140 -1.53 -29.92 1.53
C GLU A 140 -1.41 -30.19 0.02
N GLY A 141 -0.23 -30.64 -0.41
CA GLY A 141 0.02 -31.10 -1.77
C GLY A 141 0.54 -29.99 -2.68
N ASN A 142 0.18 -30.08 -3.97
CA ASN A 142 0.52 -29.12 -5.01
C ASN A 142 -0.77 -28.73 -5.73
N LEU A 143 -0.88 -27.49 -6.20
CA LEU A 143 -1.99 -27.03 -7.04
C LEU A 143 -1.94 -27.58 -8.48
N GLY A 144 -1.00 -28.49 -8.75
CA GLY A 144 -0.87 -29.24 -9.99
C GLY A 144 -0.06 -28.49 -11.04
N SER A 145 -0.53 -27.30 -11.44
CA SER A 145 0.12 -26.48 -12.46
C SER A 145 0.40 -25.06 -11.98
N THR A 146 1.58 -24.56 -12.31
CA THR A 146 1.96 -23.16 -12.12
C THR A 146 0.96 -22.22 -12.79
N PRO A 147 0.48 -21.16 -12.12
CA PRO A 147 -0.44 -20.18 -12.70
C PRO A 147 0.12 -19.54 -13.97
N SER A 148 -0.73 -19.24 -14.95
CA SER A 148 -0.29 -18.59 -16.19
C SER A 148 0.28 -17.18 -15.97
N THR A 149 -0.05 -16.53 -14.85
CA THR A 149 0.50 -15.24 -14.43
C THR A 149 1.92 -15.33 -13.88
N CYS A 150 2.38 -16.53 -13.53
CA CYS A 150 3.72 -16.76 -13.03
C CYS A 150 4.71 -16.79 -14.19
N THR A 151 5.24 -15.62 -14.54
CA THR A 151 6.23 -15.44 -15.59
C THR A 151 7.29 -14.43 -15.16
N ASN A 152 8.50 -14.56 -15.71
CA ASN A 152 9.59 -13.60 -15.52
C ASN A 152 9.83 -12.85 -16.83
N SER A 153 9.67 -11.53 -16.79
CA SER A 153 9.90 -10.66 -17.96
C SER A 153 11.37 -10.67 -18.37
N SER A 154 11.65 -10.54 -19.66
CA SER A 154 13.04 -10.50 -20.14
C SER A 154 13.77 -9.29 -19.57
N GLY A 155 14.97 -9.51 -19.02
CA GLY A 155 15.79 -8.44 -18.43
C GLY A 155 15.49 -8.15 -16.96
N THR A 156 14.59 -8.91 -16.32
CA THR A 156 14.48 -8.89 -14.86
C THR A 156 15.54 -9.76 -14.21
N GLN A 157 16.01 -9.36 -13.03
CA GLN A 157 16.96 -10.12 -12.21
C GLN A 157 16.50 -10.11 -10.76
N LEU A 158 16.70 -11.22 -10.06
CA LEU A 158 16.38 -11.38 -8.65
C LEU A 158 17.63 -11.80 -7.89
N SER A 159 17.92 -11.12 -6.78
CA SER A 159 18.99 -11.53 -5.85
C SER A 159 18.62 -11.24 -4.41
N TYR A 160 18.96 -12.15 -3.48
CA TYR A 160 18.74 -11.93 -2.06
C TYR A 160 19.68 -10.83 -1.53
N VAL A 161 19.11 -9.88 -0.81
CA VAL A 161 19.81 -8.72 -0.24
C VAL A 161 19.30 -8.42 1.17
N GLY A 162 20.01 -7.57 1.90
CA GLY A 162 19.49 -6.98 3.12
C GLY A 162 18.74 -5.69 2.82
N ASP A 163 17.61 -5.48 3.51
CA ASP A 163 16.89 -4.20 3.52
C ASP A 163 16.38 -3.96 4.94
N ASP A 164 16.93 -2.96 5.62
CA ASP A 164 16.58 -2.67 7.02
C ASP A 164 15.12 -2.23 7.16
N THR A 165 14.55 -1.55 6.17
CA THR A 165 13.15 -1.13 6.18
C THR A 165 12.23 -2.36 6.19
N LEU A 166 12.44 -3.28 5.24
CA LEU A 166 11.62 -4.49 5.14
C LEU A 166 11.88 -5.47 6.29
N THR A 167 13.12 -5.57 6.75
CA THR A 167 13.49 -6.45 7.89
C THR A 167 12.81 -5.99 9.19
N ASN A 168 12.58 -4.67 9.36
CA ASN A 168 11.97 -4.10 10.55
C ASN A 168 10.44 -3.87 10.47
N LEU A 169 9.76 -4.37 9.42
CA LEU A 169 8.29 -4.24 9.26
C LEU A 169 7.46 -4.85 10.41
N GLY A 170 8.08 -5.65 11.28
CA GLY A 170 7.49 -6.19 12.51
C GLY A 170 7.55 -5.28 13.74
N ASN A 171 8.13 -4.07 13.63
CA ASN A 171 8.24 -3.10 14.74
C ASN A 171 7.52 -1.76 14.49
N ALA A 172 7.01 -1.52 13.28
CA ALA A 172 6.32 -0.28 12.94
C ALA A 172 4.83 -0.38 13.28
N SER A 173 4.47 -0.10 14.54
CA SER A 173 3.14 0.45 14.82
C SER A 173 2.97 1.74 14.01
N ALA A 174 1.85 1.87 13.31
CA ALA A 174 1.48 3.01 12.49
C ALA A 174 1.91 4.35 13.09
N THR A 175 2.91 5.00 12.48
CA THR A 175 3.16 6.43 12.71
C THR A 175 2.20 7.18 11.80
N SER A 176 1.00 7.43 12.30
CA SER A 176 0.14 8.48 11.77
C SER A 176 0.85 9.82 12.00
N THR A 177 1.24 10.49 10.91
CA THR A 177 1.74 11.87 10.92
C THR A 177 0.61 12.81 11.32
N SER A 178 0.34 12.91 12.63
CA SER A 178 -0.55 13.90 13.20
C SER A 178 0.23 15.21 13.33
N ALA A 179 -0.10 16.18 12.48
CA ALA A 179 0.43 17.53 12.58
C ALA A 179 0.14 18.14 13.95
N SER A 180 1.19 18.67 14.57
CA SER A 180 1.21 19.30 15.89
C SER A 180 0.43 20.63 15.91
N SER A 181 -0.46 20.80 16.88
CA SER A 181 -0.73 22.12 17.46
C SER A 181 -0.87 22.01 18.99
N SER A 182 0.11 22.61 19.65
CA SER A 182 0.36 22.76 21.08
C SER A 182 -0.71 23.54 21.86
N GLY A 183 -0.96 23.15 23.12
CA GLY A 183 -1.64 23.98 24.12
C GLY A 183 -1.94 23.22 25.43
N ALA A 184 -1.38 23.70 26.53
CA ALA A 184 -1.17 23.01 27.81
C ALA A 184 -2.40 22.91 28.77
N ALA A 185 -2.23 22.09 29.81
CA ALA A 185 -3.21 21.62 30.79
C ALA A 185 -3.53 22.57 31.98
N ALA A 186 -4.69 22.39 32.63
CA ALA A 186 -4.84 22.19 34.10
C ALA A 186 -6.32 21.92 34.52
N LYS A 187 -6.49 21.05 35.53
CA LYS A 187 -7.73 20.52 36.17
C LYS A 187 -8.39 21.52 37.18
N PRO A 188 -9.29 21.09 38.11
CA PRO A 188 -10.73 20.77 38.00
C PRO A 188 -11.59 21.61 39.00
N SER A 189 -12.94 21.52 39.00
CA SER A 189 -13.82 21.55 40.22
C SER A 189 -15.35 21.66 39.94
N LYS A 190 -16.08 20.70 40.52
CA LYS A 190 -17.33 20.79 41.35
C LYS A 190 -18.64 21.44 40.82
N THR A 191 -19.68 20.57 40.83
CA THR A 191 -21.04 20.73 41.41
C THR A 191 -22.19 21.37 40.59
N ALA A 192 -23.18 20.49 40.32
CA ALA A 192 -24.65 20.58 40.34
C ALA A 192 -25.42 21.88 40.02
N GLY A 193 -26.54 21.71 39.31
CA GLY A 193 -27.70 22.62 39.40
C GLY A 193 -28.53 22.67 38.12
N SER A 194 -29.76 22.18 38.21
CA SER A 194 -30.86 22.27 37.23
C SER A 194 -31.16 23.71 36.79
N ASP A 195 -31.59 23.92 35.55
CA ASP A 195 -32.98 24.30 35.19
C ASP A 195 -33.09 24.86 33.75
N ALA A 196 -34.28 24.66 33.20
CA ALA A 196 -34.71 25.09 31.88
C ALA A 196 -34.82 26.62 31.75
N SER A 197 -34.68 27.14 30.52
CA SER A 197 -35.76 27.86 29.79
C SER A 197 -35.25 28.73 28.62
N LEU A 198 -36.14 28.83 27.64
CA LEU A 198 -36.18 29.71 26.47
C LEU A 198 -35.63 31.15 26.68
N SER A 199 -35.00 31.72 25.64
CA SER A 199 -35.60 32.77 24.79
C SER A 199 -34.55 33.71 24.17
N ARG A 200 -34.62 33.84 22.83
CA ARG A 200 -34.44 35.02 21.96
C ARG A 200 -33.27 35.99 22.20
N GLY A 201 -32.50 36.25 21.13
CA GLY A 201 -31.84 37.55 20.93
C GLY A 201 -30.65 37.59 19.97
N THR A 202 -30.93 37.95 18.71
CA THR A 202 -30.19 38.92 17.85
C THR A 202 -28.66 38.98 17.84
N ALA A 203 -28.04 38.80 16.65
CA ALA A 203 -27.00 39.64 16.01
C ALA A 203 -26.24 38.79 14.96
N MET A 204 -26.34 39.04 13.64
CA MET A 204 -25.73 40.10 12.82
C MET A 204 -24.23 39.88 12.53
N GLN A 205 -23.94 39.74 11.22
CA GLN A 205 -22.68 40.05 10.49
C GLN A 205 -21.65 38.94 10.22
N GLY A 206 -21.29 38.81 8.93
CA GLY A 206 -20.04 38.21 8.49
C GLY A 206 -20.07 37.57 7.09
N PHE A 207 -20.24 38.37 6.04
CA PHE A 207 -19.98 37.95 4.65
C PHE A 207 -18.48 37.74 4.44
N TRP A 208 -18.06 36.57 3.94
CA TRP A 208 -16.78 36.41 3.25
C TRP A 208 -16.97 35.67 1.92
N ALA A 209 -16.32 36.22 0.91
CA ALA A 209 -16.54 36.02 -0.51
C ALA A 209 -16.00 34.67 -1.03
N VAL A 210 -16.77 34.03 -1.91
CA VAL A 210 -16.34 32.90 -2.74
C VAL A 210 -15.74 33.47 -4.02
N ALA A 211 -14.42 33.30 -4.22
CA ALA A 211 -13.75 33.57 -5.48
C ALA A 211 -13.93 32.36 -6.41
N VAL A 212 -14.76 32.51 -7.45
CA VAL A 212 -14.93 31.55 -8.53
C VAL A 212 -13.80 31.77 -9.54
N VAL A 213 -12.88 30.81 -9.67
CA VAL A 213 -11.92 30.77 -10.78
C VAL A 213 -12.58 30.02 -11.93
N ALA A 214 -13.03 30.78 -12.93
CA ALA A 214 -13.52 30.24 -14.20
C ALA A 214 -12.34 29.78 -15.05
N CYS A 215 -12.27 28.48 -15.35
CA CYS A 215 -11.32 27.90 -16.29
C CYS A 215 -11.95 27.91 -17.69
N SER A 216 -11.60 28.90 -18.52
CA SER A 216 -12.05 28.98 -19.92
C SER A 216 -11.18 28.09 -20.79
N VAL A 217 -11.76 26.99 -21.27
CA VAL A 217 -11.17 26.08 -22.26
C VAL A 217 -11.37 26.70 -23.64
N PHE A 218 -10.30 27.17 -24.29
CA PHE A 218 -10.33 27.53 -25.70
C PHE A 218 -9.89 26.34 -26.55
N PHE A 219 -10.86 25.79 -27.29
CA PHE A 219 -10.65 24.88 -28.41
C PHE A 219 -9.96 25.62 -29.56
N GLY A 220 -8.81 25.13 -30.00
CA GLY A 220 -8.16 25.51 -31.26
C GLY A 220 -8.08 24.30 -32.17
N ILE A 221 -9.00 24.21 -33.13
CA ILE A 221 -9.00 23.25 -34.23
C ILE A 221 -8.00 23.73 -35.28
N PHE A 222 -7.06 22.87 -35.66
CA PHE A 222 -6.35 22.93 -36.94
C PHE A 222 -6.81 21.72 -37.75
N VAL A 223 -7.61 21.99 -38.79
CA VAL A 223 -7.57 21.53 -40.20
C VAL A 223 -8.79 22.16 -40.87
#